data_AF-A0A7Y0ACB4-F1
#
_entry.id   AF-A0A7Y0ACB4-F1
#
_cell.length_a   1.000
_cell.length_b   1.000
_cell.length_c   1.000
_cell.angle_alpha   90.00
_cell.angle_beta   90.00
_cell.angle_gamma   90.00
#
_symmetry.space_group_name_H-M   'P 1'
#
loop_
_entity.id
_entity.type
_entity.pdbx_description
1 polymer ?
#
loop_
_entity_poly.entity_id
_entity_poly.type
_entity_poly.pdbx_seq_one_letter_code
_entity_poly.pdbx_strand_id
1 'polypeptide(L)'
;MLDFYLIADEQPNNTPSSQLRRLGGIEEEEFEMAQHLGLIETYADYYGKFRWSSQQVSHKLFLLSSCPMRGSTALQDILQQAQAGGLGLAAWGD
;
A
#
# COMPACT_ATOMS: atom_id res chain seq x y z
N MET A 1 -0.17 2.36 13.40
CA MET A 1 0.65 2.38 12.17
C MET A 1 0.05 1.39 11.20
N LEU A 2 -0.12 1.77 9.94
CA LEU A 2 -0.62 0.88 8.89
C LEU A 2 0.56 0.24 8.17
N ASP A 3 0.79 -1.06 8.42
CA ASP A 3 1.91 -1.80 7.86
C ASP A 3 1.59 -2.42 6.51
N PHE A 4 2.55 -2.39 5.59
CA PHE A 4 2.46 -2.99 4.25
C PHE A 4 3.41 -4.16 4.08
N TYR A 5 2.91 -5.22 3.45
CA TYR A 5 3.64 -6.45 3.19
C TYR A 5 3.46 -6.87 1.72
N LEU A 6 4.50 -7.47 1.15
CA LEU A 6 4.45 -8.06 -0.18
C LEU A 6 3.56 -9.30 -0.19
N ILE A 7 2.71 -9.41 -1.21
CA ILE A 7 1.85 -10.58 -1.44
C ILE A 7 1.73 -10.89 -2.94
N ALA A 8 1.78 -12.16 -3.32
CA ALA A 8 1.55 -12.58 -4.70
C ALA A 8 0.07 -12.48 -5.07
N ASP A 9 -0.24 -12.14 -6.32
CA ASP A 9 -1.62 -11.98 -6.78
C ASP A 9 -2.45 -13.28 -6.61
N GLU A 10 -1.79 -14.43 -6.72
CA GLU A 10 -2.40 -15.77 -6.59
C GLU A 10 -2.69 -16.18 -5.14
N GLN A 11 -2.12 -15.51 -4.14
CA GLN A 11 -2.37 -15.87 -2.74
C GLN A 11 -3.76 -15.39 -2.32
N PRO A 12 -4.64 -16.25 -1.78
CA PRO A 12 -6.02 -15.88 -1.48
C PRO A 12 -6.19 -15.11 -0.16
N ASN A 13 -5.23 -15.17 0.76
CA ASN A 13 -5.42 -14.70 2.14
C ASN A 13 -4.83 -13.32 2.41
N ASN A 14 -5.64 -12.45 3.03
CA ASN A 14 -5.23 -11.19 3.65
C ASN A 14 -4.75 -11.40 5.09
N THR A 15 -4.11 -12.54 5.38
CA THR A 15 -3.46 -12.78 6.68
C THR A 15 -1.95 -12.76 6.43
N PRO A 16 -1.17 -11.99 7.20
CA PRO A 16 0.26 -12.12 7.13
C PRO A 16 0.55 -13.48 7.74
N SER A 17 0.76 -14.48 6.89
CA SER A 17 1.57 -15.61 7.33
C SER A 17 2.89 -15.00 7.81
N SER A 18 3.52 -15.60 8.81
CA SER A 18 4.82 -15.17 9.35
C SER A 18 5.96 -15.11 8.30
N GLN A 19 5.65 -15.33 7.03
CA GLN A 19 6.53 -15.34 5.88
C GLN A 19 6.37 -14.13 4.95
N LEU A 20 5.35 -13.27 5.14
CA LEU A 20 5.22 -12.09 4.28
C LEU A 20 6.28 -11.05 4.63
N ARG A 21 7.00 -10.59 3.60
CA ARG A 21 8.04 -9.57 3.75
C ARG A 21 7.38 -8.21 3.98
N ARG A 22 7.56 -7.65 5.18
CA ARG A 22 7.19 -6.26 5.49
C ARG A 22 8.06 -5.28 4.69
N LEU A 23 7.43 -4.29 4.06
CA LEU A 23 8.11 -3.22 3.30
C LEU A 23 8.19 -1.90 4.07
N GLY A 24 7.35 -1.72 5.08
CA GLY A 24 7.26 -0.50 5.84
C GLY A 24 5.84 -0.29 6.35
N GLY A 25 5.56 0.92 6.82
CA GLY A 25 4.24 1.35 7.21
C GLY A 25 4.10 2.85 7.06
N ILE A 26 2.86 3.32 7.10
CA ILE A 26 2.53 4.74 7.09
C ILE A 26 1.76 5.10 8.37
N GLU A 27 1.92 6.35 8.80
CA GLU A 27 1.16 6.91 9.91
C GLU A 27 -0.22 7.41 9.46
N GLU A 28 -1.10 7.69 10.42
CA GLU A 28 -2.50 8.09 10.18
C GLU A 28 -2.60 9.36 9.31
N GLU A 29 -1.74 10.36 9.57
CA GLU A 29 -1.69 11.60 8.79
C GLU A 29 -1.35 11.34 7.30
N GLU A 30 -0.40 10.44 7.04
CA GLU A 30 -0.04 10.06 5.66
C GLU A 30 -1.16 9.25 4.99
N PHE A 31 -1.85 8.40 5.75
CA PHE A 31 -3.02 7.65 5.28
C PHE A 31 -4.18 8.59 4.88
N GLU A 32 -4.54 9.54 5.75
CA GLU A 32 -5.61 10.51 5.49
C GLU A 32 -5.31 11.38 4.27
N MET A 33 -4.05 11.83 4.13
CA MET A 33 -3.60 12.56 2.95
C MET A 33 -3.69 11.69 1.68
N ALA A 34 -3.28 10.42 1.76
CA ALA A 34 -3.39 9.49 0.63
C ALA A 34 -4.84 9.21 0.24
N GLN A 35 -5.78 9.18 1.18
CA GLN A 35 -7.22 9.09 0.88
C GLN A 35 -7.75 10.38 0.23
N HIS A 36 -7.36 11.55 0.72
CA HIS A 36 -7.76 12.84 0.12
C HIS A 36 -7.28 12.98 -1.33
N LEU A 37 -6.12 12.41 -1.65
CA LEU A 37 -5.56 12.38 -3.00
C LEU A 37 -6.11 11.25 -3.88
N GLY A 38 -7.00 10.41 -3.35
CA GLY A 38 -7.59 9.27 -4.08
C GLY A 38 -6.60 8.13 -4.35
N LEU A 39 -5.46 8.10 -3.65
CA LEU A 39 -4.47 7.02 -3.75
C LEU A 39 -4.88 5.81 -2.92
N ILE A 40 -5.49 6.04 -1.76
CA ILE A 40 -6.14 5.02 -0.94
C ILE A 40 -7.64 5.16 -1.08
N GLU A 41 -8.33 4.03 -1.21
CA GLU A 41 -9.78 3.99 -1.33
C GLU A 41 -10.48 4.53 -0.08
N THR A 42 -11.58 5.26 -0.26
CA THR A 42 -12.34 5.88 0.86
C THR A 42 -12.97 4.87 1.81
N TYR A 43 -13.14 3.62 1.40
CA TYR A 43 -13.63 2.54 2.25
C TYR A 43 -12.51 1.85 3.03
N ALA A 44 -11.23 2.11 2.71
CA ALA A 44 -10.12 1.56 3.45
C ALA A 44 -10.08 2.20 4.84
N ASP A 45 -9.74 1.40 5.84
CA ASP A 45 -9.65 1.80 7.23
C ASP A 45 -8.19 1.70 7.67
N TYR A 46 -7.69 2.75 8.33
CA TYR A 46 -6.32 2.83 8.84
C TYR A 46 -6.04 1.74 9.89
N TYR A 47 -7.03 1.38 10.71
CA TYR A 47 -6.95 0.28 11.68
C TYR A 47 -7.42 -1.06 11.08
N GLY A 48 -7.74 -1.05 9.79
CA GLY A 48 -8.34 -2.16 9.08
C GLY A 48 -7.32 -3.06 8.38
N LYS A 49 -7.84 -3.87 7.45
CA LYS A 49 -7.06 -4.77 6.61
C LYS A 49 -7.54 -4.65 5.17
N PHE A 50 -6.61 -4.44 4.24
CA PHE A 50 -6.95 -4.38 2.83
C PHE A 50 -5.80 -4.87 1.96
N ARG A 51 -6.07 -5.03 0.67
CA ARG A 51 -5.11 -5.56 -0.29
C ARG A 51 -5.21 -4.82 -1.62
N TRP A 52 -4.05 -4.66 -2.26
CA TRP A 52 -3.91 -4.27 -3.64
C TRP A 52 -3.21 -5.37 -4.44
N SER A 53 -3.72 -5.68 -5.62
CA SER A 53 -3.02 -6.49 -6.61
C SER A 53 -1.81 -5.75 -7.18
N SER A 54 -0.91 -6.47 -7.86
CA SER A 54 0.21 -5.86 -8.60
C SER A 54 -0.25 -4.80 -9.61
N GLN A 55 -1.42 -5.01 -10.23
CA GLN A 55 -2.04 -4.06 -11.14
C GLN A 55 -2.50 -2.79 -10.41
N GLN A 56 -3.13 -2.94 -9.24
CA GLN A 56 -3.56 -1.79 -8.42
C GLN A 56 -2.36 -1.00 -7.90
N VAL A 57 -1.28 -1.68 -7.49
CA VAL A 57 0.00 -1.05 -7.11
C VAL A 57 0.55 -0.21 -8.26
N SER A 58 0.61 -0.79 -9.47
CA SER A 58 1.10 -0.08 -10.66
C SER A 58 0.24 1.14 -10.99
N HIS A 59 -1.08 1.02 -10.87
CA HIS A 59 -2.00 2.13 -11.09
C HIS A 59 -1.79 3.25 -10.05
N LYS A 60 -1.64 2.92 -8.77
CA LYS A 60 -1.39 3.91 -7.70
C LYS A 60 -0.08 4.64 -7.89
N LEU A 61 0.97 3.95 -8.33
CA LEU A 61 2.24 4.59 -8.63
C LEU A 61 2.14 5.54 -9.85
N PHE A 62 1.35 5.18 -10.86
CA PHE A 62 1.03 6.08 -11.97
C PHE A 62 0.23 7.32 -11.53
N LEU A 63 -0.69 7.17 -10.58
CA LEU A 63 -1.41 8.31 -10.00
C LEU A 63 -0.46 9.23 -9.23
N LEU A 64 0.48 8.67 -8.45
CA LEU A 64 1.52 9.43 -7.75
C LEU A 64 2.44 10.22 -8.68
N SER A 65 2.80 9.67 -9.85
CA SER A 65 3.63 10.40 -10.81
C SER A 65 2.88 11.57 -11.46
N SER A 66 1.55 11.48 -11.53
CA SER A 66 0.67 12.51 -12.10
C SER A 66 0.25 13.56 -11.07
N CYS A 67 0.17 13.18 -9.79
CA CYS A 67 -0.17 14.04 -8.66
C CYS A 67 0.81 13.76 -7.51
N PRO A 68 2.00 14.38 -7.52
CA PRO A 68 3.01 14.12 -6.52
C PRO A 68 2.52 14.59 -5.16
N MET A 69 2.45 13.66 -4.21
CA MET A 69 2.32 13.97 -2.80
C MET A 69 3.54 14.84 -2.41
N ARG A 70 3.34 15.94 -1.67
CA ARG A 70 4.46 16.80 -1.29
C ARG A 70 5.33 16.08 -0.27
N GLY A 71 6.47 15.55 -0.73
CA GLY A 71 7.43 14.79 0.08
C GLY A 71 7.64 13.39 -0.48
N SER A 72 8.84 12.83 -0.31
CA SER A 72 9.07 11.41 -0.56
C SER A 72 8.39 10.65 0.58
N THR A 73 7.20 10.13 0.32
CA THR A 73 6.38 9.50 1.36
C THR A 73 6.70 8.01 1.47
N ALA A 74 6.56 7.43 2.66
CA ALA A 74 6.83 6.02 2.89
C ALA A 74 5.97 5.14 1.97
N LEU A 75 4.73 5.57 1.67
CA LEU A 75 3.85 4.93 0.70
C LEU A 75 4.47 4.83 -0.70
N GLN A 76 5.16 5.87 -1.17
CA GLN A 76 5.80 5.85 -2.49
C GLN A 76 6.89 4.79 -2.56
N ASP A 77 7.76 4.72 -1.55
CA ASP A 77 8.85 3.74 -1.48
C ASP A 77 8.31 2.31 -1.39
N ILE A 78 7.20 2.12 -0.65
CA ILE A 78 6.50 0.84 -0.55
C ILE A 78 5.93 0.41 -1.92
N LEU A 79 5.26 1.32 -2.62
CA LEU A 79 4.69 1.05 -3.96
C LEU A 79 5.77 0.74 -4.99
N GLN A 80 6.89 1.45 -4.98
CA GLN A 80 8.02 1.20 -5.88
C GLN A 80 8.65 -0.16 -5.64
N GLN A 81 8.84 -0.56 -4.37
CA GLN A 81 9.38 -1.88 -4.02
C GLN A 81 8.44 -3.01 -4.45
N ALA A 82 7.13 -2.85 -4.27
CA ALA A 82 6.16 -3.84 -4.72
C ALA A 82 6.11 -3.97 -6.25
N GLN A 83 6.14 -2.84 -6.96
CA GLN A 83 6.18 -2.83 -8.43
C GLN A 83 7.45 -3.49 -8.97
N ALA A 84 8.62 -3.23 -8.37
CA ALA A 84 9.88 -3.85 -8.78
C ALA A 84 9.84 -5.38 -8.69
N GLY A 85 9.05 -5.92 -7.75
CA GLY A 85 8.82 -7.37 -7.61
C GLY A 85 7.68 -7.92 -8.47
N GLY A 86 6.87 -7.07 -9.11
CA GLY A 86 5.64 -7.49 -9.78
C GLY A 86 4.60 -8.07 -8.82
N LEU A 87 4.62 -7.64 -7.55
CA LEU A 87 3.80 -8.19 -6.48
C LEU A 87 2.75 -7.18 -6.02
N GLY A 88 1.69 -7.69 -5.41
CA GLY A 88 0.71 -6.89 -4.69
C GLY A 88 1.19 -6.48 -3.30
N LEU A 89 0.33 -5.72 -2.64
CA LEU A 89 0.50 -5.28 -1.26
C LEU A 89 -0.69 -5.69 -0.43
N ALA A 90 -0.44 -6.12 0.79
CA ALA A 90 -1.49 -6.22 1.80
C ALA A 90 -1.14 -5.31 2.98
N ALA A 91 -2.16 -4.68 3.53
CA ALA A 91 -2.05 -3.65 4.55
C ALA A 91 -2.78 -4.09 5.83
N TRP A 92 -2.17 -3.82 6.98
CA TRP A 92 -2.71 -4.15 8.31
C TRP A 92 -2.46 -3.00 9.28
N GLY A 93 -3.55 -2.44 9.80
CA GLY A 93 -3.51 -1.56 10.95
C GLY A 93 -3.47 -2.36 12.25
N ASP A 94 -2.85 -1.75 13.26
CA ASP A 94 -2.88 -2.16 14.67
C ASP A 94 -3.72 -1.17 15.47
#